data_AF-A0A0M4SI29-F1
#
_entry.id   AF-A0A0M4SI29-F1
#
_cell.length_a   1.000
_cell.length_b   1.000
_cell.length_c   1.000
_cell.angle_alpha   90.00
_cell.angle_beta   90.00
_cell.angle_gamma   90.00
#
_symmetry.space_group_name_H-M   'P 1'
#
loop_
_entity.id
_entity.type
_entity.pdbx_description
1 polymer ?
#
loop_
_entity_poly.entity_id
_entity_poly.type
_entity_poly.pdbx_seq_one_letter_code
_entity_poly.pdbx_strand_id
1 'polypeptide(L)' 'MSEEKMLEMINATADIIFMAVLRGRVSFEACKKDREFIDSLREELLGKNPNKFKIAQNSYQMIAIFEKYRNKK' A
#
# COMPACT_ATOMS: atom_id res chain seq x y z
N MET A 1 9.92 8.71 -7.68
CA MET A 1 8.57 8.20 -8.03
C MET A 1 7.66 9.40 -8.21
N SER A 2 6.82 9.47 -9.26
CA SER A 2 5.80 10.53 -9.38
C SER A 2 4.56 10.18 -8.55
N GLU A 3 3.70 11.16 -8.26
CA GLU A 3 2.43 10.94 -7.55
C GLU A 3 1.54 9.91 -8.27
N GLU A 4 1.45 9.99 -9.60
CA GLU A 4 0.71 9.04 -10.44
C GLU A 4 1.23 7.60 -10.29
N LYS A 5 2.56 7.40 -10.38
CA LYS A 5 3.19 6.09 -10.17
C LYS A 5 2.97 5.56 -8.76
N MET A 6 2.86 6.45 -7.78
CA MET A 6 2.58 6.07 -6.41
C MET A 6 1.14 5.59 -6.25
N LEU A 7 0.17 6.26 -6.89
CA LEU A 7 -1.23 5.83 -6.92
C LEU A 7 -1.38 4.46 -7.60
N GLU A 8 -0.67 4.22 -8.70
CA GLU A 8 -0.62 2.90 -9.35
C GLU A 8 -0.07 1.83 -8.39
N MET A 9 1.02 2.12 -7.68
CA MET A 9 1.61 1.19 -6.71
C MET A 9 0.67 0.92 -5.52
N ILE A 10 -0.04 1.94 -5.03
CA ILE A 10 -1.08 1.81 -4.00
C ILE A 10 -2.17 0.84 -4.45
N ASN A 11 -2.73 1.04 -5.65
CA ASN A 11 -3.79 0.18 -6.17
C ASN A 11 -3.29 -1.27 -6.35
N ALA A 12 -2.11 -1.46 -6.95
CA ALA A 12 -1.53 -2.79 -7.13
C ALA A 12 -1.25 -3.51 -5.78
N THR A 13 -0.87 -2.75 -4.76
CA THR A 13 -0.62 -3.30 -3.42
C THR A 13 -1.94 -3.65 -2.69
N ALA A 14 -2.97 -2.83 -2.86
CA ALA A 14 -4.30 -3.16 -2.33
C ALA A 14 -4.85 -4.45 -2.96
N ASP A 15 -4.73 -4.60 -4.28
CA ASP A 15 -5.18 -5.79 -5.00
C ASP A 15 -4.46 -7.07 -4.53
N ILE A 16 -3.14 -7.00 -4.33
CA ILE A 16 -2.38 -8.18 -3.92
C ILE A 16 -2.70 -8.61 -2.48
N ILE A 17 -2.93 -7.65 -1.58
CA ILE A 17 -3.40 -7.92 -0.21
C ILE A 17 -4.78 -8.55 -0.26
N PHE A 18 -5.70 -7.97 -1.04
CA PHE A 18 -7.06 -8.49 -1.20
C PHE A 18 -7.05 -9.95 -1.70
N MET A 19 -6.24 -10.24 -2.73
CA MET A 19 -6.10 -11.60 -3.25
C MET A 19 -5.47 -12.56 -2.25
N ALA A 20 -4.49 -12.13 -1.45
CA ALA A 20 -3.90 -12.95 -0.39
C ALA A 20 -4.92 -13.30 0.70
N VAL A 21 -5.81 -12.35 1.05
CA VAL A 21 -6.89 -12.59 2.01
C VAL A 21 -7.96 -13.51 1.44
N LEU A 22 -8.44 -13.27 0.22
CA LEU A 22 -9.42 -14.12 -0.45
C LEU A 22 -8.95 -15.58 -0.58
N ARG A 23 -7.65 -15.79 -0.80
CA ARG A 23 -7.05 -17.14 -0.90
C ARG A 23 -6.78 -17.78 0.46
N GLY A 24 -7.12 -17.13 1.57
CA GLY A 24 -6.84 -17.61 2.93
C GLY A 24 -5.36 -17.66 3.30
N ARG A 25 -4.49 -16.97 2.54
CA ARG A 25 -3.03 -16.93 2.77
C ARG A 25 -2.66 -15.96 3.91
N VAL A 26 -3.51 -14.97 4.15
CA VAL A 26 -3.36 -13.97 5.21
C VAL A 26 -4.74 -13.69 5.81
N SER A 27 -4.83 -13.62 7.15
CA SER A 27 -6.04 -13.16 7.82
C SER A 27 -6.20 -11.65 7.70
N PHE A 28 -7.44 -11.15 7.75
CA PHE A 28 -7.72 -9.71 7.78
C PHE A 28 -6.96 -8.96 8.89
N GLU A 29 -6.86 -9.54 10.09
CA GLU A 29 -6.17 -8.92 11.22
C GLU A 29 -4.66 -8.76 10.94
N ALA A 30 -4.05 -9.78 10.32
CA ALA A 30 -2.63 -9.78 9.98
C ALA A 30 -2.25 -8.74 8.91
N CYS A 31 -3.19 -8.29 8.07
CA CYS A 31 -2.96 -7.24 7.08
C CYS A 31 -3.50 -5.86 7.48
N LYS A 32 -4.10 -5.72 8.67
CA LYS A 32 -4.78 -4.49 9.11
C LYS A 32 -3.87 -3.26 9.05
N LYS A 33 -2.69 -3.32 9.67
CA LYS A 33 -1.73 -2.21 9.70
C LYS A 33 -1.25 -1.81 8.30
N ASP A 34 -1.06 -2.78 7.41
CA ASP A 34 -0.61 -2.50 6.05
C ASP A 34 -1.70 -1.81 5.23
N ARG A 35 -2.97 -2.22 5.43
CA ARG A 35 -4.12 -1.55 4.80
C ARG A 35 -4.32 -0.14 5.33
N GLU A 36 -4.28 0.06 6.65
CA GLU A 36 -4.38 1.39 7.27
C GLU A 36 -3.29 2.35 6.75
N PHE A 37 -2.06 1.84 6.56
CA PHE A 37 -0.99 2.62 5.95
C PHE A 37 -1.31 3.02 4.49
N ILE A 38 -1.74 2.07 3.66
CA ILE A 38 -2.09 2.32 2.25
C ILE A 38 -3.24 3.33 2.13
N ASP A 39 -4.27 3.18 2.96
CA ASP A 39 -5.43 4.07 2.97
C ASP A 39 -5.03 5.50 3.38
N SER A 40 -4.25 5.64 4.47
CA SER A 40 -3.72 6.94 4.91
C SER A 40 -2.88 7.60 3.81
N LEU A 41 -2.05 6.82 3.13
CA LEU A 41 -1.16 7.31 2.07
C LEU A 41 -1.93 7.74 0.82
N ARG A 42 -3.02 7.04 0.50
CA ARG A 42 -3.95 7.42 -0.57
C ARG A 42 -4.66 8.73 -0.24
N GLU A 43 -5.11 8.90 1.00
CA GLU A 43 -5.73 10.14 1.46
C GLU A 43 -4.75 11.32 1.41
N GLU A 44 -3.48 11.13 1.79
CA GLU A 44 -2.45 12.18 1.70
C GLU A 44 -2.20 12.62 0.25
N LEU A 45 -2.14 11.68 -0.70
CA LEU A 45 -1.97 11.96 -2.13
C LEU A 45 -3.17 12.72 -2.72
N LEU A 46 -4.39 12.27 -2.40
CA LEU A 46 -5.61 12.87 -2.94
C LEU A 46 -5.99 14.18 -2.25
N GLY A 47 -5.64 14.32 -0.97
CA GLY A 47 -5.94 15.48 -0.12
C GLY A 47 -5.09 16.72 -0.43
N LYS A 48 -4.19 16.65 -1.42
CA LYS A 48 -3.29 17.74 -1.84
C LYS A 48 -2.64 18.45 -0.65
N ASN A 49 -2.13 17.67 0.31
CA ASN A 49 -1.41 18.20 1.47
C ASN A 49 0.10 17.92 1.30
N PRO A 50 0.78 18.65 0.39
CA PRO A 50 2.13 18.33 -0.07
C PRO A 50 3.19 18.40 1.04
N ASN A 51 2.91 19.11 2.14
CA ASN A 51 3.87 19.29 3.24
C ASN A 51 4.08 18.03 4.10
N LYS A 52 3.26 16.99 3.96
CA LYS A 52 3.42 15.71 4.68
C LYS A 52 3.94 14.57 3.82
N PHE A 53 3.94 14.73 2.49
CA PHE A 53 4.20 13.62 1.58
C PHE A 53 5.70 13.37 1.38
N LYS A 54 6.29 12.54 2.25
CA LYS A 54 7.69 12.11 2.13
C LYS A 54 7.83 10.96 1.12
N ILE A 55 7.88 11.31 -0.16
CA ILE A 55 7.93 10.37 -1.31
C ILE A 55 8.90 9.21 -1.06
N ALA A 56 10.16 9.49 -0.69
CA ALA A 56 11.17 8.43 -0.55
C ALA A 56 10.84 7.40 0.55
N GLN A 57 10.41 7.87 1.72
CA GLN A 57 10.05 7.00 2.85
C GLN A 57 8.79 6.19 2.54
N ASN A 58 7.78 6.86 1.97
CA ASN A 58 6.51 6.23 1.61
C ASN A 58 6.70 5.19 0.50
N SER A 59 7.54 5.47 -0.51
CA SER A 59 7.87 4.51 -1.56
C SER A 59 8.58 3.26 -1.02
N TYR A 60 9.52 3.41 -0.09
CA TYR A 60 10.22 2.25 0.50
C TYR A 60 9.25 1.33 1.25
N GLN A 61 8.38 1.91 2.07
CA GLN A 61 7.39 1.15 2.83
C GLN A 61 6.36 0.48 1.91
N MET A 62 5.91 1.16 0.85
CA MET A 62 5.01 0.56 -0.15
C MET A 62 5.63 -0.64 -0.86
N ILE A 63 6.90 -0.54 -1.28
CA ILE A 63 7.61 -1.66 -1.92
C ILE A 63 7.72 -2.84 -0.94
N ALA A 64 8.07 -2.59 0.32
CA ALA A 64 8.18 -3.63 1.34
C ALA A 64 6.84 -4.35 1.58
N ILE A 65 5.72 -3.60 1.64
CA ILE A 65 4.38 -4.18 1.76
C ILE A 65 4.06 -5.00 0.50
N PHE A 66 4.25 -4.45 -0.70
CA PHE A 66 3.99 -5.16 -1.93
C PHE A 66 4.72 -6.52 -1.99
N GLU A 67 6.02 -6.53 -1.73
CA GLU A 67 6.83 -7.75 -1.73
C GLU A 67 6.41 -8.76 -0.65
N LYS A 68 6.00 -8.29 0.54
CA LYS A 68 5.46 -9.14 1.62
C LYS A 68 4.26 -9.97 1.17
N TYR A 69 3.37 -9.40 0.34
CA TYR A 69 2.17 -10.10 -0.14
C TYR A 69 2.36 -10.77 -1.50
N ARG A 70 3.31 -10.29 -2.31
CA ARG A 70 3.69 -10.93 -3.57
C ARG A 70 4.18 -12.35 -3.38
N ASN A 71 5.00 -12.57 -2.36
CA ASN A 71 5.50 -13.90 -1.99
C ASN A 71 4.43 -14.82 -1.38
N LYS A 72 3.22 -14.29 -1.15
CA LYS A 72 2.07 -15.04 -0.64
C LYS A 72 1.01 -15.32 -1.71
N LYS A 73 1.30 -15.05 -3.00
CA LYS A 73 0.43 -15.38 -4.14
C LYS A 73 0.20 -16.89 -4.25
#